data_AF-A0A183EK65-F1
#
_entry.id   AF-A0A183EK65-F1
#
_cell.length_a   1.000
_cell.length_b   1.000
_cell.length_c   1.000
_cell.angle_alpha   90.00
_cell.angle_beta   90.00
_cell.angle_gamma   90.00
#
_symmetry.space_group_name_H-M   'P 1'
#
loop_
_entity.id
_entity.type
_entity.pdbx_description
1 polymer ?
#
loop_
_entity_poly.entity_id
_entity_poly.type
_entity_poly.pdbx_seq_one_letter_code
_entity_poly.pdbx_strand_id
1 'polypeptide(L)'
;LDHQPQHLQVSSAFSSLSLSRRTQIPQKKLQLASVLCIETSHYVAFVRAMNANKWLFFDSMADRVGLSDGFNVPQKFLTDFIFAHMEYTQRS
;
A
#
# COMPACT_ATOMS: atom_id res chain seq x y z
N LEU A 1 -2.93 -21.92 -29.34
CA LEU A 1 -3.30 -20.51 -29.09
C LEU A 1 -1.99 -19.75 -29.02
N ASP A 2 -1.56 -19.18 -30.14
CA ASP A 2 -0.31 -18.43 -30.22
C ASP A 2 -0.52 -17.04 -29.63
N HIS A 3 0.06 -16.79 -28.46
CA HIS A 3 0.10 -15.46 -27.87
C HIS A 3 1.29 -14.69 -28.46
N GLN A 4 1.01 -13.69 -29.30
CA GLN A 4 2.00 -12.71 -29.75
C GLN A 4 2.00 -11.49 -28.81
N PRO A 5 3.15 -11.03 -28.31
CA PRO A 5 3.24 -9.86 -27.45
C PRO A 5 2.77 -8.60 -28.20
N GLN A 6 1.84 -7.85 -27.59
CA GLN A 6 1.31 -6.62 -28.17
C GLN A 6 2.23 -5.43 -27.85
N HIS A 7 2.60 -4.66 -28.87
CA HIS A 7 3.43 -3.47 -28.68
C HIS A 7 2.67 -2.39 -27.89
N LEU A 8 3.23 -1.99 -26.75
CA LEU A 8 2.66 -0.94 -25.91
C LEU A 8 2.58 0.37 -26.70
N GLN A 9 1.38 0.95 -26.79
CA GLN A 9 1.21 2.27 -27.40
C GLN A 9 1.71 3.34 -26.43
N VAL A 10 2.95 3.77 -26.65
CA VAL A 10 3.54 4.89 -25.95
C VAL A 10 2.88 6.17 -26.50
N SER A 11 2.21 6.94 -25.63
CA SER A 11 1.54 8.18 -26.06
C SER A 11 2.56 9.15 -26.68
N SER A 12 2.15 9.91 -27.69
CA SER A 12 3.00 10.89 -28.42
C SER A 12 3.74 11.89 -27.53
N ALA A 13 3.24 12.15 -26.31
CA ALA A 13 3.93 12.95 -25.29
C ALA A 13 5.30 12.40 -24.87
N PHE A 14 5.55 11.09 -25.00
CA PHE A 14 6.84 10.46 -24.75
C PHE A 14 7.69 10.31 -26.03
N SER A 15 7.09 10.39 -27.21
CA SER A 15 7.79 10.23 -28.50
C SER A 15 8.75 11.38 -28.79
N SER A 16 8.48 12.58 -28.28
CA SER A 16 9.36 13.75 -28.42
C SER A 16 10.65 13.65 -27.57
N LEU A 17 10.75 12.68 -26.66
CA LEU A 17 11.92 12.46 -25.81
C LEU A 17 12.98 11.55 -26.47
N SER A 18 12.73 11.06 -27.70
CA SER A 18 13.38 9.86 -28.23
C SER A 18 14.59 10.06 -29.16
N LEU A 19 15.10 11.29 -29.42
CA LEU A 19 16.21 11.44 -30.39
C LEU A 19 17.52 12.07 -29.90
N SER A 20 17.73 12.40 -28.61
CA SER A 20 19.04 13.02 -28.25
C SER A 20 19.58 12.76 -26.84
N ARG A 21 19.06 11.80 -26.10
CA ARG A 21 19.75 11.32 -24.90
C ARG A 21 19.16 9.99 -24.52
N ARG A 22 19.93 9.19 -23.81
CA ARG A 22 19.52 8.12 -22.91
C ARG A 22 18.54 8.70 -21.88
N THR A 23 17.36 9.13 -22.32
CA THR A 23 16.36 9.83 -21.54
C THR A 23 15.68 8.79 -20.68
N GLN A 24 15.92 8.89 -19.38
CA GLN A 24 15.36 8.00 -18.40
C GLN A 24 13.83 8.04 -18.54
N ILE A 25 13.24 6.86 -18.80
CA ILE A 25 11.79 6.66 -18.69
C ILE A 25 11.36 7.32 -17.38
N PRO A 26 10.40 8.27 -17.36
CA PRO A 26 10.00 8.95 -16.15
C PRO A 26 9.52 7.94 -15.10
N GLN A 27 10.39 7.61 -14.15
CA GLN A 27 10.07 6.70 -13.07
C GLN A 27 9.26 7.47 -12.04
N LYS A 28 7.95 7.20 -11.97
CA LYS A 28 7.12 7.69 -10.87
C LYS A 28 7.25 6.73 -9.70
N LYS A 29 7.87 7.19 -8.62
CA LYS A 29 7.87 6.47 -7.35
C LYS A 29 6.52 6.70 -6.66
N LEU A 30 5.83 5.62 -6.35
CA LEU A 30 4.65 5.64 -5.49
C LEU A 30 5.08 5.30 -4.07
N GLN A 31 4.34 5.81 -3.09
CA GLN A 31 4.62 5.57 -1.68
C GLN A 31 3.44 4.83 -1.06
N LEU A 32 3.69 3.65 -0.48
CA LEU A 32 2.65 2.82 0.13
C LEU A 32 1.95 3.57 1.28
N ALA A 33 0.64 3.79 1.15
CA ALA A 33 -0.15 4.57 2.10
C ALA A 33 -0.88 3.71 3.14
N SER A 34 -1.33 2.51 2.75
CA SER A 34 -2.04 1.59 3.62
C SER A 34 -1.89 0.14 3.17
N VAL A 35 -2.02 -0.78 4.11
CA VAL A 35 -2.09 -2.23 3.88
C VAL A 35 -3.34 -2.75 4.57
N LEU A 36 -4.18 -3.46 3.84
CA LEU A 36 -5.30 -4.20 4.39
C LEU A 36 -4.85 -5.65 4.60
N CYS A 37 -4.98 -6.14 5.82
CA CYS A 37 -4.62 -7.50 6.21
C CYS A 37 -5.87 -8.28 6.58
N ILE A 38 -5.84 -9.59 6.37
CA ILE A 38 -6.88 -10.52 6.81
C ILE A 38 -6.24 -11.75 7.42
N GLU A 39 -6.74 -12.13 8.59
CA GLU A 39 -6.49 -13.45 9.16
C GLU A 39 -7.81 -14.22 9.17
N THR A 40 -7.94 -15.18 8.26
CA THR A 40 -9.15 -15.99 7.99
C THR A 40 -10.36 -15.17 7.51
N SER A 41 -11.02 -14.42 8.39
CA SER A 41 -12.22 -13.61 8.13
C SER A 41 -12.17 -12.21 8.73
N HIS A 42 -11.20 -11.92 9.59
CA HIS A 42 -11.10 -10.63 10.29
C HIS A 42 -10.15 -9.70 9.55
N TYR A 43 -10.69 -8.58 9.06
CA TYR A 43 -9.91 -7.56 8.38
C TYR A 43 -9.38 -6.52 9.35
N VAL A 44 -8.09 -6.19 9.23
CA VAL A 44 -7.42 -5.11 9.96
C VAL A 44 -6.62 -4.26 8.99
N ALA A 45 -6.36 -3.01 9.35
CA ALA A 45 -5.63 -2.10 8.48
C ALA A 45 -4.38 -1.54 9.15
N PHE A 46 -3.32 -1.41 8.36
CA PHE A 46 -2.16 -0.61 8.71
C PHE A 46 -2.15 0.63 7.84
N VAL A 47 -2.12 1.81 8.45
CA VAL A 47 -2.22 3.09 7.73
C VAL A 47 -1.02 3.95 8.08
N ARG A 48 -0.38 4.55 7.08
CA ARG A 48 0.73 5.46 7.31
C ARG A 48 0.20 6.79 7.83
N ALA A 49 0.71 7.24 8.98
CA ALA A 49 0.39 8.55 9.52
C ALA A 49 0.94 9.65 8.61
N MET A 50 0.16 10.71 8.38
CA MET A 50 0.49 11.76 7.40
C MET A 50 1.79 12.52 7.71
N ASN A 51 2.26 12.48 8.96
CA ASN A 51 3.20 13.45 9.50
C ASN A 51 4.39 12.84 10.28
N ALA A 52 4.60 11.51 10.29
CA ALA A 52 5.65 10.93 11.15
C ALA A 52 6.43 9.73 10.60
N ASN A 53 6.25 9.29 9.35
CA ASN A 53 6.74 7.96 8.88
C ASN A 53 6.34 6.80 9.83
N LYS A 54 5.35 7.03 10.69
CA LYS A 54 4.81 6.04 11.63
C LYS A 54 3.64 5.33 10.99
N TRP A 55 3.42 4.10 11.45
CA TRP A 55 2.27 3.31 11.06
C TRP A 55 1.28 3.21 12.21
N LEU A 56 0.00 3.19 11.87
CA LEU A 56 -1.11 2.95 12.77
C LEU A 56 -1.70 1.60 12.42
N PHE A 57 -1.84 0.74 13.41
CA PHE A 57 -2.76 -0.40 13.31
C PHE A 57 -4.17 0.09 13.61
N PHE A 58 -5.14 -0.46 12.89
CA PHE A 58 -6.55 -0.21 13.06
C PHE A 58 -7.32 -1.52 12.99
N ASP A 59 -8.12 -1.76 14.03
CA ASP A 59 -9.08 -2.84 14.10
C ASP A 59 -10.44 -2.27 14.51
N SER A 60 -11.45 -2.50 13.67
CA SER A 60 -12.80 -1.97 13.87
C SER A 60 -13.62 -2.76 14.90
N MET A 61 -13.19 -3.98 15.23
CA MET A 61 -13.84 -4.89 16.17
C MET A 61 -12.88 -5.36 17.27
N ALA A 62 -11.97 -4.47 17.69
CA ALA A 62 -10.94 -4.78 18.68
C ALA A 62 -11.51 -5.14 20.06
N ASP A 63 -12.65 -4.55 20.42
CA ASP A 63 -13.35 -4.83 21.67
C ASP A 63 -14.88 -4.73 21.47
N ARG A 64 -15.65 -5.13 22.48
CA ARG A 64 -17.11 -5.18 22.43
C ARG A 64 -17.73 -4.83 23.78
N VAL A 65 -18.69 -3.92 23.77
CA VAL A 65 -19.49 -3.60 24.96
C VAL A 65 -20.83 -4.31 24.84
N GLY A 66 -21.21 -5.05 25.89
CA GLY A 66 -22.50 -5.73 25.99
C GLY A 66 -22.55 -7.09 25.27
N LEU A 67 -23.74 -7.69 25.29
CA LEU A 67 -24.03 -9.00 24.69
C LEU A 67 -24.89 -8.82 23.42
N SER A 68 -26.08 -9.38 23.32
CA SER A 68 -26.86 -9.41 22.07
C SER A 68 -27.20 -8.04 21.47
N ASP A 69 -27.36 -7.01 22.29
CA ASP A 69 -27.63 -5.61 21.93
C ASP A 69 -26.36 -4.73 21.97
N GLY A 70 -25.20 -5.36 22.12
CA GLY A 70 -23.91 -4.70 22.22
C GLY A 70 -23.39 -4.11 20.90
N PHE A 71 -22.31 -3.35 21.00
CA PHE A 71 -21.63 -2.74 19.86
C PHE A 71 -20.11 -2.94 19.93
N ASN A 72 -19.47 -2.92 18.78
CA ASN A 72 -18.02 -3.05 18.66
C ASN A 72 -17.34 -1.71 18.98
N VAL A 73 -16.19 -1.79 19.65
CA VAL A 73 -15.33 -0.65 19.97
C VAL A 73 -14.07 -0.77 19.13
N PRO A 74 -13.82 0.19 18.22
CA PRO A 74 -12.62 0.18 17.40
C PRO A 74 -11.40 0.62 18.20
N GLN A 75 -10.23 0.08 17.86
CA GLN A 75 -8.95 0.50 18.46
C GLN A 75 -7.94 0.90 17.39
N LYS A 76 -7.11 1.87 17.75
CA LYS A 76 -5.93 2.25 16.98
C LYS A 76 -4.71 2.36 17.90
N PHE A 77 -3.56 1.90 17.43
CA PHE A 77 -2.30 2.10 18.13
C PHE A 77 -1.17 2.37 17.13
N LEU A 78 -0.19 3.16 17.56
CA LEU A 78 1.04 3.37 16.81
C LEU A 78 1.85 2.07 16.85
N THR A 79 2.38 1.68 15.71
CA THR A 79 3.25 0.50 15.60
C THR A 79 4.45 0.82 14.73
N ASP A 80 5.62 0.47 15.24
CA ASP A 80 6.88 0.55 14.51
C ASP A 80 7.23 -0.80 13.84
N PHE A 81 6.50 -1.88 14.19
CA PHE A 81 6.79 -3.26 13.78
C PHE A 81 6.64 -3.49 12.27
N ILE A 82 5.61 -2.86 11.67
CA ILE A 82 5.37 -2.90 10.22
C ILE A 82 6.54 -2.27 9.45
N PHE A 83 7.09 -1.18 9.98
CA PHE A 83 8.15 -0.45 9.31
C PHE A 83 9.43 -1.29 9.22
N ALA A 84 9.81 -1.95 10.31
CA ALA A 84 11.02 -2.78 10.35
C ALA A 84 10.96 -3.95 9.37
N HIS A 85 9.80 -4.63 9.26
CA HIS A 85 9.67 -5.78 8.36
C HIS A 85 9.49 -5.36 6.89
N MET A 86 8.75 -4.29 6.62
CA MET A 86 8.58 -3.80 5.24
C MET A 86 9.84 -3.12 4.68
N GLU A 87 10.63 -2.43 5.50
CA GLU A 87 11.89 -1.83 5.05
C GLU A 87 12.93 -2.91 4.70
N TYR A 88 12.92 -4.04 5.41
CA TYR A 88 13.76 -5.19 5.10
C TYR A 88 13.47 -5.76 3.70
N THR A 89 12.19 -5.94 3.34
CA THR A 89 11.77 -6.47 2.03
C THR A 89 12.01 -5.51 0.86
N GLN A 90 12.09 -4.20 1.11
CA GLN A 90 12.33 -3.20 0.04
C GLN A 90 13.83 -3.00 -0.27
N ARG A 91 14.74 -3.52 0.57
CA ARG A 91 16.20 -3.44 0.39
C ARG A 91 16.84 -4.71 -0.19
N SER A 92 16.09 -5.80 -0.28
CA SER A 92 16.49 -7.08 -0.90
C SER A 92 15.97 -7.18 -2.33
#